data_AF-A0A9X2P355-F1
#
_entry.id   AF-A0A9X2P355-F1
#
_cell.length_a   1.000
_cell.length_b   1.000
_cell.length_c   1.000
_cell.angle_alpha   90.00
_cell.angle_beta   90.00
_cell.angle_gamma   90.00
#
_symmetry.space_group_name_H-M   'P 1'
#
loop_
_entity.id
_entity.type
_entity.pdbx_description
1 polymer ?
#
loop_
_entity_poly.entity_id
_entity_poly.type
_entity_poly.pdbx_seq_one_letter_code
_entity_poly.pdbx_strand_id
1 'polypeptide(L)'
;MRALISRFALFEGTWRRYHNLGDEEKYFDACIKYSEKLMQAYPDLHDNWGEMLTSNLAGMKGIILYKEYVPSEVNNYAMHLVERTSTHNIEMPQHIVDMYLCSDGNPIGTSEKYEWGKTDKTMYSTFRNRDRRLLETVAPPYEVVNHANKSWEYVDGKREYMDILGVTTYTGYGGGNGEAGKHKVFPMMNWSGNILPAVPHFFTNQGGVGFCVAKSGNYVWRLYNVWDCSLENKAEADMPIFKIDEVLLNYAEAKYEKGEFNNEVADITINKLRRQFAKIADMDVNAINNGFDPNRDPDVNPVLWEIRRERMVELMGEGFGFYDVRRWKKAEWFINKVAYGQWATKEQIGEGGTFINLETGLATTDKEQKEGYIYMYNDPTKVGKGWLDKYYLYQIPTNEIALNPNLLPNNPGW
;
A
#
# COMPACT_ATOMS: atom_id res chain seq x y z
N MET A 1 -13.04 21.93 6.44
CA MET A 1 -14.41 21.67 5.95
C MET A 1 -14.45 21.21 4.47
N ARG A 2 -13.86 21.93 3.51
CA ARG A 2 -13.93 21.56 2.07
C ARG A 2 -13.44 20.14 1.76
N ALA A 3 -12.28 19.74 2.30
CA ALA A 3 -11.71 18.41 2.08
C ALA A 3 -12.62 17.28 2.61
N LEU A 4 -13.21 17.48 3.80
CA LEU A 4 -14.20 16.55 4.35
C LEU A 4 -15.42 16.39 3.43
N ILE A 5 -15.93 17.49 2.85
CA ILE A 5 -17.06 17.41 1.91
C ILE A 5 -16.65 16.66 0.65
N SER A 6 -15.47 16.92 0.08
CA SER A 6 -14.96 16.18 -1.09
C SER A 6 -14.93 14.67 -0.82
N ARG A 7 -14.31 14.24 0.29
CA ARG A 7 -14.24 12.83 0.69
C ARG A 7 -15.62 12.21 0.93
N PHE A 8 -16.44 12.88 1.74
CA PHE A 8 -17.77 12.38 2.11
C PHE A 8 -18.68 12.26 0.87
N ALA A 9 -18.68 13.28 0.02
CA ALA A 9 -19.53 13.29 -1.16
C ALA A 9 -19.10 12.25 -2.19
N LEU A 10 -17.78 12.01 -2.37
CA LEU A 10 -17.34 10.85 -3.15
C LEU A 10 -17.84 9.55 -2.53
N PHE A 11 -17.60 9.33 -1.23
CA PHE A 11 -18.00 8.10 -0.55
C PHE A 11 -19.49 7.83 -0.73
N GLU A 12 -20.33 8.81 -0.40
CA GLU A 12 -21.79 8.70 -0.44
C GLU A 12 -22.32 8.57 -1.87
N GLY A 13 -21.80 9.33 -2.83
CA GLY A 13 -22.18 9.23 -4.24
C GLY A 13 -21.87 7.84 -4.81
N THR A 14 -20.66 7.36 -4.61
CA THR A 14 -20.24 6.00 -5.00
C THR A 14 -21.09 4.95 -4.30
N TRP A 15 -21.26 5.05 -2.97
CA TRP A 15 -22.07 4.10 -2.20
C TRP A 15 -23.48 4.01 -2.77
N ARG A 16 -24.16 5.14 -2.97
CA ARG A 16 -25.51 5.17 -3.52
C ARG A 16 -25.61 4.55 -4.90
N ARG A 17 -24.65 4.86 -5.78
CA ARG A 17 -24.61 4.34 -7.14
C ARG A 17 -24.49 2.83 -7.16
N TYR A 18 -23.48 2.27 -6.49
CA TYR A 18 -23.22 0.82 -6.57
C TYR A 18 -24.13 0.00 -5.65
N HIS A 19 -24.75 0.62 -4.64
CA HIS A 19 -25.75 -0.03 -3.78
C HIS A 19 -27.20 0.25 -4.20
N ASN A 20 -27.43 0.86 -5.37
CA ASN A 20 -28.75 1.10 -5.95
C ASN A 20 -29.71 1.91 -5.06
N LEU A 21 -29.19 2.96 -4.40
CA LEU A 21 -29.96 3.82 -3.51
C LEU A 21 -30.49 5.11 -4.18
N GLY A 22 -29.98 5.45 -5.36
CA GLY A 22 -30.32 6.68 -6.09
C GLY A 22 -29.83 7.98 -5.43
N ASP A 23 -30.08 9.10 -6.11
CA ASP A 23 -29.76 10.47 -5.66
C ASP A 23 -28.24 10.69 -5.45
N GLU A 24 -27.41 9.97 -6.21
CA GLU A 24 -25.95 10.05 -6.19
C GLU A 24 -25.40 11.33 -6.82
N GLU A 25 -26.10 11.88 -7.81
CA GLU A 25 -25.61 12.98 -8.67
C GLU A 25 -25.23 14.23 -7.87
N LYS A 26 -26.06 14.63 -6.89
CA LYS A 26 -25.79 15.79 -6.04
C LYS A 26 -24.50 15.65 -5.21
N TYR A 27 -24.11 14.42 -4.90
CA TYR A 27 -22.88 14.14 -4.16
C TYR A 27 -21.66 14.20 -5.09
N PHE A 28 -21.77 13.70 -6.32
CA PHE A 28 -20.70 13.88 -7.30
C PHE A 28 -20.50 15.36 -7.65
N ASP A 29 -21.58 16.12 -7.83
CA ASP A 29 -21.52 17.57 -8.06
C ASP A 29 -20.85 18.30 -6.88
N ALA A 30 -21.16 17.91 -5.64
CA ALA A 30 -20.51 18.46 -4.45
C ALA A 30 -19.03 18.07 -4.39
N CYS A 31 -18.68 16.81 -4.68
CA CYS A 31 -17.29 16.35 -4.73
C CYS A 31 -16.48 17.19 -5.70
N ILE A 32 -16.92 17.30 -6.96
CA ILE A 32 -16.29 18.08 -8.03
C ILE A 32 -16.08 19.53 -7.59
N LYS A 33 -17.16 20.20 -7.16
CA LYS A 33 -17.14 21.61 -6.76
C LYS A 33 -16.13 21.91 -5.64
N TYR A 34 -16.05 21.05 -4.63
CA TYR A 34 -15.15 21.29 -3.50
C TYR A 34 -13.73 20.82 -3.77
N SER A 35 -13.55 19.78 -4.59
CA SER A 35 -12.23 19.37 -5.07
C SER A 35 -11.59 20.44 -5.94
N GLU A 36 -12.31 21.08 -6.87
CA GLU A 36 -11.77 22.18 -7.70
C GLU A 36 -11.27 23.35 -6.84
N LYS A 37 -12.04 23.73 -5.82
CA LYS A 37 -11.63 24.79 -4.88
C LYS A 37 -10.40 24.43 -4.07
N LEU A 38 -10.19 23.15 -3.79
CA LEU A 38 -9.01 22.65 -3.08
C LEU A 38 -7.81 22.59 -4.03
N MET A 39 -8.00 22.10 -5.26
CA MET A 39 -6.97 22.10 -6.31
C MET A 39 -6.45 23.50 -6.64
N GLN A 40 -7.31 24.52 -6.59
CA GLN A 40 -6.90 25.92 -6.73
C GLN A 40 -6.14 26.44 -5.50
N ALA A 41 -6.52 26.03 -4.29
CA ALA A 41 -5.91 26.50 -3.04
C ALA A 41 -4.60 25.78 -2.70
N TYR A 42 -4.44 24.55 -3.17
CA TYR A 42 -3.28 23.67 -2.95
C TYR A 42 -2.84 23.10 -4.31
N PRO A 43 -2.22 23.91 -5.20
CA PRO A 43 -1.91 23.49 -6.57
C PRO A 43 -0.74 22.51 -6.68
N ASP A 44 0.12 22.49 -5.66
CA ASP A 44 1.39 21.80 -5.64
C ASP A 44 1.34 20.52 -4.80
N LEU A 45 2.01 19.49 -5.30
CA LEU A 45 2.32 18.27 -4.57
C LEU A 45 3.60 18.44 -3.75
N HIS A 46 3.77 17.64 -2.69
CA HIS A 46 5.08 17.54 -2.03
C HIS A 46 6.11 16.91 -2.98
N ASP A 47 7.40 17.10 -2.68
CA ASP A 47 8.50 16.59 -3.51
C ASP A 47 8.80 15.11 -3.25
N ASN A 48 8.41 14.60 -2.08
CA ASN A 48 8.70 13.23 -1.67
C ASN A 48 7.48 12.50 -1.09
N TRP A 49 7.10 11.38 -1.69
CA TRP A 49 5.94 10.59 -1.25
C TRP A 49 6.15 9.87 0.10
N GLY A 50 7.38 9.43 0.39
CA GLY A 50 7.77 8.78 1.66
C GLY A 50 7.73 9.71 2.86
N GLU A 51 8.13 10.97 2.69
CA GLU A 51 8.18 11.95 3.77
C GLU A 51 6.80 12.26 4.37
N MET A 52 5.73 12.16 3.58
CA MET A 52 4.37 12.48 4.02
C MET A 52 3.85 11.57 5.16
N LEU A 53 4.49 10.43 5.42
CA LEU A 53 4.15 9.53 6.52
C LEU A 53 5.33 9.28 7.48
N THR A 54 6.42 10.03 7.34
CA THR A 54 7.63 9.82 8.15
C THR A 54 8.17 11.11 8.75
N SER A 55 7.51 12.25 8.55
CA SER A 55 8.02 13.59 8.86
C SER A 55 7.08 14.46 9.68
N ASN A 56 7.59 15.62 10.11
CA ASN A 56 6.75 16.77 10.46
C ASN A 56 6.09 17.32 9.19
N LEU A 57 4.77 17.55 9.25
CA LEU A 57 3.97 17.97 8.10
C LEU A 57 3.64 19.47 8.09
N ALA A 58 4.11 20.23 9.07
CA ALA A 58 3.93 21.68 9.13
C ALA A 58 4.54 22.38 7.90
N GLY A 59 3.69 23.04 7.12
CA GLY A 59 4.11 23.78 5.92
C GLY A 59 4.47 22.91 4.71
N MET A 60 4.32 21.58 4.80
CA MET A 60 4.56 20.68 3.67
C MET A 60 3.51 20.92 2.57
N LYS A 61 3.97 21.03 1.32
CA LYS A 61 3.10 21.25 0.16
C LYS A 61 2.06 20.14 0.04
N GLY A 62 0.84 20.49 -0.35
CA GLY A 62 -0.23 19.52 -0.54
C GLY A 62 -0.89 18.98 0.74
N ILE A 63 -0.31 19.21 1.92
CA ILE A 63 -0.96 18.85 3.19
C ILE A 63 -2.02 19.91 3.55
N ILE A 64 -3.27 19.46 3.76
CA ILE A 64 -4.42 20.33 4.07
C ILE A 64 -4.73 20.29 5.57
N LEU A 65 -4.68 19.10 6.16
CA LEU A 65 -4.86 18.88 7.59
C LEU A 65 -4.07 17.65 7.99
N TYR A 66 -3.39 17.70 9.13
CA TYR A 66 -2.64 16.59 9.69
C TYR A 66 -2.84 16.53 11.20
N LYS A 67 -2.50 15.38 11.78
CA LYS A 67 -2.39 15.20 13.23
C LYS A 67 -0.92 15.30 13.59
N GLU A 68 -0.61 16.27 14.45
CA GLU A 68 0.70 16.41 15.05
C GLU A 68 0.91 15.37 16.16
N TYR A 69 2.08 14.74 16.21
CA TYR A 69 2.47 13.84 17.30
C TYR A 69 3.57 14.48 18.14
N VAL A 70 3.17 15.06 19.27
CA VAL A 70 4.06 15.81 20.16
C VAL A 70 4.75 14.85 21.15
N PRO A 71 6.10 14.91 21.26
CA PRO A 71 6.84 14.07 22.18
C PRO A 71 6.30 14.15 23.62
N SER A 72 6.12 12.99 24.26
CA SER A 72 5.62 12.86 25.65
C SER A 72 4.15 13.23 25.90
N GLU A 73 3.43 13.76 24.91
CA GLU A 73 2.00 14.09 25.03
C GLU A 73 1.14 13.08 24.27
N VAL A 74 1.48 12.82 23.00
CA VAL A 74 0.74 11.91 22.12
C VAL A 74 1.74 11.17 21.24
N ASN A 75 1.88 9.86 21.42
CA ASN A 75 2.74 9.03 20.59
C ASN A 75 1.95 8.38 19.46
N ASN A 76 2.57 8.26 18.28
CA ASN A 76 2.00 7.48 17.19
C ASN A 76 2.19 5.97 17.46
N TYR A 77 1.26 5.40 18.20
CA TYR A 77 1.35 4.03 18.70
C TYR A 77 1.21 2.94 17.62
N ALA A 78 0.59 3.24 16.47
CA ALA A 78 0.07 2.21 15.57
C ALA A 78 1.13 1.25 15.04
N MET A 79 2.09 1.75 14.26
CA MET A 79 2.99 0.93 13.44
C MET A 79 4.47 1.13 13.74
N HIS A 80 4.85 2.34 14.12
CA HIS A 80 6.22 2.66 14.50
C HIS A 80 6.69 1.89 15.73
N LEU A 81 5.79 1.28 16.50
CA LEU A 81 6.19 0.40 17.60
C LEU A 81 6.85 -0.89 17.09
N VAL A 82 6.23 -1.53 16.10
CA VAL A 82 6.57 -2.89 15.69
C VAL A 82 7.46 -2.92 14.46
N GLU A 83 7.41 -1.88 13.62
CA GLU A 83 8.34 -1.66 12.53
C GLU A 83 9.77 -1.68 13.08
N ARG A 84 10.67 -2.51 12.53
CA ARG A 84 12.04 -2.79 13.04
C ARG A 84 12.18 -3.86 14.13
N THR A 85 11.11 -4.53 14.55
CA THR A 85 11.14 -5.59 15.57
C THR A 85 10.88 -6.98 14.98
N SER A 86 10.90 -8.02 15.83
CA SER A 86 10.47 -9.38 15.48
C SER A 86 8.94 -9.57 15.52
N THR A 87 8.18 -8.57 15.98
CA THR A 87 6.72 -8.64 16.11
C THR A 87 5.98 -7.90 15.00
N HIS A 88 6.71 -7.32 14.04
CA HIS A 88 6.09 -6.76 12.85
C HIS A 88 5.34 -7.85 12.08
N ASN A 89 4.10 -7.57 11.70
CA ASN A 89 3.21 -8.53 11.04
C ASN A 89 2.44 -7.94 9.86
N ILE A 90 2.85 -6.77 9.36
CA ILE A 90 2.25 -6.17 8.17
C ILE A 90 3.09 -6.53 6.96
N GLU A 91 2.43 -7.18 6.01
CA GLU A 91 3.06 -7.71 4.82
C GLU A 91 2.12 -7.53 3.63
N MET A 92 2.70 -7.41 2.44
CA MET A 92 1.91 -7.21 1.23
C MET A 92 1.77 -8.52 0.45
N PRO A 93 0.54 -9.04 0.26
CA PRO A 93 0.33 -10.17 -0.63
C PRO A 93 0.85 -9.88 -2.04
N GLN A 94 1.42 -10.88 -2.71
CA GLN A 94 2.02 -10.72 -4.03
C GLN A 94 1.03 -10.13 -5.05
N HIS A 95 -0.23 -10.56 -5.03
CA HIS A 95 -1.25 -10.03 -5.94
C HIS A 95 -1.57 -8.53 -5.72
N ILE A 96 -1.20 -7.94 -4.58
CA ILE A 96 -1.28 -6.49 -4.34
C ILE A 96 0.01 -5.80 -4.81
N VAL A 97 1.18 -6.41 -4.64
CA VAL A 97 2.44 -5.94 -5.27
C VAL A 97 2.29 -5.86 -6.79
N ASP A 98 1.57 -6.80 -7.37
CA ASP A 98 1.29 -6.87 -8.81
C ASP A 98 0.38 -5.73 -9.31
N MET A 99 -0.32 -5.02 -8.40
CA MET A 99 -1.17 -3.88 -8.77
C MET A 99 -0.37 -2.63 -9.16
N TYR A 100 0.87 -2.50 -8.70
CA TYR A 100 1.73 -1.37 -9.07
C TYR A 100 2.07 -1.44 -10.57
N LEU A 101 2.03 -0.33 -11.29
CA LEU A 101 2.27 -0.36 -12.73
C LEU A 101 3.75 -0.51 -13.06
N CYS A 102 4.03 -0.87 -14.31
CA CYS A 102 5.38 -0.78 -14.86
C CYS A 102 5.70 0.68 -15.26
N SER A 103 6.97 0.97 -15.52
CA SER A 103 7.49 2.29 -15.87
C SER A 103 6.88 2.88 -17.14
N ASP A 104 6.37 2.03 -18.03
CA ASP A 104 5.62 2.39 -19.24
C ASP A 104 4.13 2.70 -18.95
N GLY A 105 3.70 2.67 -17.69
CA GLY A 105 2.32 2.92 -17.29
C GLY A 105 1.38 1.72 -17.49
N ASN A 106 1.89 0.56 -17.92
CA ASN A 106 1.09 -0.64 -18.18
C ASN A 106 1.10 -1.62 -17.00
N PRO A 107 0.01 -2.40 -16.82
CA PRO A 107 -0.02 -3.51 -15.88
C PRO A 107 1.02 -4.58 -16.20
N ILE A 108 1.42 -5.36 -15.19
CA ILE A 108 2.43 -6.42 -15.35
C ILE A 108 2.04 -7.49 -16.39
N GLY A 109 0.74 -7.69 -16.62
CA GLY A 109 0.23 -8.68 -17.58
C GLY A 109 0.37 -8.26 -19.05
N THR A 110 0.63 -6.97 -19.32
CA THR A 110 0.68 -6.40 -20.67
C THR A 110 1.94 -5.58 -20.93
N SER A 111 2.73 -5.27 -19.90
CA SER A 111 3.97 -4.52 -20.06
C SER A 111 5.14 -5.38 -20.57
N GLU A 112 5.80 -4.90 -21.62
CA GLU A 112 7.07 -5.46 -22.07
C GLU A 112 8.22 -5.19 -21.08
N LYS A 113 8.07 -4.18 -20.20
CA LYS A 113 9.07 -3.78 -19.21
C LYS A 113 9.10 -4.65 -17.95
N TYR A 114 8.04 -5.44 -17.69
CA TYR A 114 8.02 -6.31 -16.52
C TYR A 114 9.03 -7.46 -16.68
N GLU A 115 9.96 -7.60 -15.73
CA GLU A 115 11.11 -8.50 -15.89
C GLU A 115 10.91 -9.90 -15.28
N TRP A 116 9.99 -10.06 -14.33
CA TRP A 116 9.77 -11.34 -13.66
C TRP A 116 9.46 -12.46 -14.66
N GLY A 117 10.19 -13.57 -14.56
CA GLY A 117 10.09 -14.72 -15.45
C GLY A 117 10.80 -14.55 -16.80
N LYS A 118 11.21 -13.33 -17.19
CA LYS A 118 12.03 -13.08 -18.38
C LYS A 118 13.52 -13.17 -18.07
N THR A 119 13.95 -12.59 -16.94
CA THR A 119 15.35 -12.57 -16.51
C THR A 119 15.60 -13.59 -15.40
N ASP A 120 14.78 -13.55 -14.36
CA ASP A 120 14.83 -14.45 -13.20
C ASP A 120 13.45 -14.50 -12.51
N LYS A 121 13.34 -15.24 -11.40
CA LYS A 121 12.14 -15.28 -10.53
C LYS A 121 12.45 -14.75 -9.13
N THR A 122 13.19 -13.65 -9.04
CA THR A 122 13.57 -13.02 -7.77
C THR A 122 12.75 -11.76 -7.49
N MET A 123 12.79 -11.28 -6.24
CA MET A 123 12.22 -9.98 -5.87
C MET A 123 12.81 -8.83 -6.71
N TYR A 124 14.06 -8.94 -7.18
CA TYR A 124 14.69 -7.89 -7.98
C TYR A 124 13.95 -7.69 -9.30
N SER A 125 13.65 -8.77 -10.04
CA SER A 125 12.91 -8.68 -11.30
C SER A 125 11.44 -8.31 -11.11
N THR A 126 10.84 -8.65 -9.95
CA THR A 126 9.51 -8.17 -9.59
C THR A 126 9.47 -6.64 -9.41
N PHE A 127 10.52 -6.03 -8.86
CA PHE A 127 10.55 -4.60 -8.50
C PHE A 127 11.15 -3.71 -9.61
N ARG A 128 11.89 -4.28 -10.57
CA ARG A 128 12.52 -3.54 -11.67
C ARG A 128 11.51 -2.92 -12.61
N ASN A 129 11.81 -1.71 -13.06
CA ASN A 129 10.97 -0.96 -14.00
C ASN A 129 9.52 -0.83 -13.52
N ARG A 130 9.31 -0.67 -12.20
CA ARG A 130 7.99 -0.49 -11.58
C ARG A 130 7.80 0.91 -11.05
N ASP A 131 6.56 1.22 -10.73
CA ASP A 131 6.13 2.37 -9.94
C ASP A 131 7.01 2.58 -8.70
N ARG A 132 7.60 3.77 -8.58
CA ARG A 132 8.51 4.14 -7.49
C ARG A 132 7.86 4.06 -6.11
N ARG A 133 6.54 4.21 -6.01
CA ARG A 133 5.81 4.05 -4.74
C ARG A 133 5.87 2.62 -4.21
N LEU A 134 6.13 1.61 -5.07
CA LEU A 134 6.37 0.24 -4.62
C LEU A 134 7.58 0.18 -3.69
N LEU A 135 8.68 0.85 -4.08
CA LEU A 135 9.93 0.88 -3.32
C LEU A 135 9.76 1.58 -1.96
N GLU A 136 8.81 2.52 -1.87
CA GLU A 136 8.48 3.27 -0.66
C GLU A 136 7.49 2.52 0.26
N THR A 137 6.84 1.46 -0.25
CA THR A 137 5.78 0.72 0.45
C THR A 137 6.26 -0.63 0.96
N VAL A 138 6.94 -1.40 0.11
CA VAL A 138 7.52 -2.71 0.43
C VAL A 138 9.04 -2.59 0.34
N ALA A 139 9.76 -3.10 1.34
CA ALA A 139 11.21 -3.02 1.37
C ALA A 139 11.78 -3.74 0.13
N PRO A 140 12.48 -3.03 -0.78
CA PRO A 140 13.06 -3.65 -1.96
C PRO A 140 14.28 -4.48 -1.58
N PRO A 141 14.67 -5.43 -2.44
CA PRO A 141 15.71 -6.39 -2.10
C PRO A 141 17.10 -5.75 -2.09
N TYR A 142 17.94 -6.21 -1.16
CA TYR A 142 19.35 -5.86 -1.07
C TYR A 142 20.10 -6.95 -0.31
N GLU A 143 21.43 -6.91 -0.34
CA GLU A 143 22.30 -7.72 0.50
C GLU A 143 23.54 -6.93 0.92
N VAL A 144 23.94 -7.04 2.18
CA VAL A 144 25.15 -6.45 2.74
C VAL A 144 25.89 -7.47 3.60
N VAL A 145 27.22 -7.36 3.65
CA VAL A 145 28.03 -8.03 4.65
C VAL A 145 27.91 -7.23 5.94
N ASN A 146 27.33 -7.83 6.98
CA ASN A 146 27.18 -7.21 8.30
C ASN A 146 28.36 -7.56 9.22
N HIS A 147 28.88 -6.58 9.95
CA HIS A 147 29.97 -6.76 10.91
C HIS A 147 29.52 -6.51 12.36
N ALA A 148 30.21 -7.12 13.33
CA ALA A 148 29.83 -7.06 14.75
C ALA A 148 29.81 -5.65 15.36
N ASN A 149 30.55 -4.71 14.77
CA ASN A 149 30.60 -3.29 15.15
C ASN A 149 29.51 -2.43 14.50
N LYS A 150 28.46 -3.04 13.94
CA LYS A 150 27.36 -2.37 13.20
C LYS A 150 27.81 -1.65 11.92
N SER A 151 29.03 -1.89 11.43
CA SER A 151 29.41 -1.50 10.08
C SER A 151 28.96 -2.54 9.07
N TRP A 152 28.94 -2.17 7.80
CA TRP A 152 28.55 -3.04 6.72
C TRP A 152 29.29 -2.72 5.43
N GLU A 153 29.41 -3.71 4.56
CA GLU A 153 29.98 -3.59 3.22
C GLU A 153 28.96 -4.05 2.17
N TYR A 154 29.06 -3.49 0.97
CA TYR A 154 28.20 -3.92 -0.15
C TYR A 154 28.50 -5.37 -0.53
N VAL A 155 27.45 -6.08 -0.95
CA VAL A 155 27.59 -7.29 -1.76
C VAL A 155 27.46 -6.91 -3.23
N ASP A 156 28.43 -7.33 -4.04
CA ASP A 156 28.45 -7.04 -5.47
C ASP A 156 27.17 -7.52 -6.17
N GLY A 157 26.59 -6.64 -7.00
CA GLY A 157 25.34 -6.92 -7.71
C GLY A 157 24.06 -6.88 -6.86
N LYS A 158 24.14 -6.49 -5.58
CA LYS A 158 23.00 -6.45 -4.64
C LYS A 158 22.61 -5.05 -4.15
N ARG A 159 23.18 -4.00 -4.78
CA ARG A 159 23.03 -2.60 -4.37
C ARG A 159 22.04 -1.78 -5.20
N GLU A 160 21.38 -2.37 -6.20
CA GLU A 160 20.52 -1.67 -7.16
C GLU A 160 19.55 -0.69 -6.50
N TYR A 161 18.76 -1.15 -5.52
CA TYR A 161 17.79 -0.31 -4.82
C TYR A 161 18.42 0.57 -3.73
N MET A 162 19.60 0.21 -3.25
CA MET A 162 20.40 1.05 -2.36
C MET A 162 20.90 2.31 -3.07
N ASP A 163 21.24 2.20 -4.35
CA ASP A 163 21.63 3.35 -5.17
C ASP A 163 20.45 4.27 -5.49
N ILE A 164 19.25 3.70 -5.51
CA ILE A 164 18.01 4.39 -5.84
C ILE A 164 17.45 5.19 -4.65
N LEU A 165 17.36 4.57 -3.47
CA LEU A 165 16.79 5.20 -2.26
C LEU A 165 17.87 5.79 -1.33
N GLY A 166 19.13 5.40 -1.51
CA GLY A 166 20.24 5.87 -0.72
C GLY A 166 20.58 4.96 0.46
N VAL A 167 21.73 5.25 1.07
CA VAL A 167 22.29 4.49 2.18
C VAL A 167 22.54 5.37 3.40
N THR A 168 22.61 4.73 4.56
CA THR A 168 23.01 5.33 5.84
C THR A 168 24.12 4.52 6.48
N THR A 169 25.06 5.22 7.11
CA THR A 169 26.04 4.60 8.04
C THR A 169 25.78 5.03 9.48
N TYR A 170 24.86 5.98 9.67
CA TYR A 170 24.42 6.40 10.97
C TYR A 170 23.31 5.49 11.49
N THR A 171 23.40 5.14 12.77
CA THR A 171 22.35 4.42 13.48
C THR A 171 21.79 5.35 14.56
N GLY A 172 20.48 5.61 14.54
CA GLY A 172 19.78 6.42 15.57
C GLY A 172 19.71 5.75 16.96
N TYR A 173 20.66 4.87 17.26
CA TYR A 173 20.66 4.01 18.42
C TYR A 173 20.54 4.80 19.72
N GLY A 174 19.64 4.36 20.61
CA GLY A 174 19.46 4.98 21.94
C GLY A 174 18.75 6.32 21.92
N GLY A 175 18.13 6.68 20.80
CA GLY A 175 17.30 7.86 20.66
C GLY A 175 17.96 9.03 19.93
N GLY A 176 18.94 8.75 19.09
CA GLY A 176 19.60 9.75 18.25
C GLY A 176 18.84 9.92 16.93
N ASN A 177 18.71 11.17 16.49
CA ASN A 177 18.16 11.45 15.16
C ASN A 177 19.11 10.91 14.08
N GLY A 178 18.58 10.16 13.12
CA GLY A 178 19.26 9.74 11.90
C GLY A 178 19.84 10.86 11.04
N GLU A 179 20.42 10.49 9.90
CA GLU A 179 20.93 11.46 8.93
C GLU A 179 19.81 12.37 8.41
N ALA A 180 19.95 13.67 8.62
CA ALA A 180 18.96 14.66 8.19
C ALA A 180 18.73 14.59 6.66
N GLY A 181 17.46 14.65 6.24
CA GLY A 181 17.07 14.57 4.83
C GLY A 181 17.04 13.16 4.24
N LYS A 182 17.15 12.11 5.06
CA LYS A 182 17.07 10.71 4.63
C LYS A 182 15.96 9.95 5.37
N HIS A 183 14.84 9.66 4.70
CA HIS A 183 13.66 9.01 5.31
C HIS A 183 13.57 7.50 5.04
N LYS A 184 13.92 7.02 3.83
CA LYS A 184 14.12 5.59 3.52
C LYS A 184 15.56 5.35 3.11
N VAL A 185 16.28 4.54 3.87
CA VAL A 185 17.70 4.25 3.61
C VAL A 185 18.01 2.80 3.91
N PHE A 186 19.07 2.34 3.25
CA PHE A 186 19.65 1.02 3.47
C PHE A 186 21.00 1.07 4.20
N PRO A 187 21.41 -0.05 4.81
CA PRO A 187 20.58 -1.23 5.09
C PRO A 187 19.55 -0.93 6.18
N MET A 188 18.44 -1.68 6.16
CA MET A 188 17.48 -1.63 7.26
C MET A 188 18.13 -2.10 8.56
N MET A 189 17.57 -1.70 9.69
CA MET A 189 18.13 -2.00 11.01
C MET A 189 17.05 -2.06 12.08
N ASN A 190 17.30 -2.80 13.16
CA ASN A 190 16.44 -2.78 14.35
C ASN A 190 16.62 -1.49 15.17
N TRP A 191 15.81 -1.28 16.22
CA TRP A 191 15.93 -0.14 17.13
C TRP A 191 17.29 -0.03 17.83
N SER A 192 17.99 -1.16 17.99
CA SER A 192 19.35 -1.20 18.54
C SER A 192 20.44 -0.83 17.53
N GLY A 193 20.08 -0.46 16.29
CA GLY A 193 21.03 -0.19 15.21
C GLY A 193 21.71 -1.45 14.65
N ASN A 194 21.22 -2.65 14.96
CA ASN A 194 21.72 -3.88 14.36
C ASN A 194 21.23 -3.96 12.92
N ILE A 195 22.17 -4.20 12.01
CA ILE A 195 21.93 -4.21 10.57
C ILE A 195 21.21 -5.49 10.15
N LEU A 196 20.17 -5.34 9.33
CA LEU A 196 19.53 -6.43 8.61
C LEU A 196 20.39 -6.77 7.38
N PRO A 197 20.92 -8.00 7.25
CA PRO A 197 21.87 -8.33 6.20
C PRO A 197 21.24 -8.41 4.80
N ALA A 198 19.96 -8.77 4.67
CA ALA A 198 19.33 -8.93 3.37
C ALA A 198 17.80 -8.71 3.41
N VAL A 199 17.27 -8.35 2.25
CA VAL A 199 15.83 -8.39 1.90
C VAL A 199 15.70 -9.13 0.56
N PRO A 200 14.75 -10.09 0.39
CA PRO A 200 13.74 -10.52 1.34
C PRO A 200 14.31 -11.21 2.59
N HIS A 201 13.69 -10.94 3.75
CA HIS A 201 14.06 -11.56 5.03
C HIS A 201 12.95 -12.49 5.52
N PHE A 202 13.10 -13.79 5.28
CA PHE A 202 12.02 -14.75 5.47
C PHE A 202 11.86 -15.21 6.92
N PHE A 203 10.62 -15.16 7.42
CA PHE A 203 10.27 -15.61 8.78
C PHE A 203 10.71 -17.06 9.07
N THR A 204 10.60 -17.95 8.10
CA THR A 204 10.89 -19.39 8.27
C THR A 204 12.37 -19.73 8.15
N ASN A 205 13.21 -18.80 7.68
CA ASN A 205 14.66 -18.98 7.53
C ASN A 205 15.39 -17.64 7.70
N GLN A 206 15.42 -17.16 8.94
CA GLN A 206 15.89 -15.81 9.29
C GLN A 206 17.39 -15.72 9.62
N GLY A 207 18.17 -16.79 9.43
CA GLY A 207 19.63 -16.76 9.65
C GLY A 207 20.10 -16.31 11.04
N GLY A 208 19.27 -16.50 12.09
CA GLY A 208 19.56 -16.02 13.45
C GLY A 208 19.24 -14.53 13.69
N VAL A 209 18.76 -13.80 12.69
CA VAL A 209 18.36 -12.39 12.77
C VAL A 209 16.83 -12.30 12.91
N GLY A 210 16.33 -12.12 14.13
CA GLY A 210 14.89 -12.24 14.41
C GLY A 210 14.00 -11.04 14.04
N PHE A 211 14.56 -9.91 13.65
CA PHE A 211 13.80 -8.67 13.38
C PHE A 211 13.58 -8.44 11.88
N CYS A 212 12.58 -7.61 11.54
CA CYS A 212 12.23 -7.27 10.15
C CYS A 212 11.93 -8.49 9.26
N VAL A 213 11.35 -9.54 9.84
CA VAL A 213 10.97 -10.75 9.12
C VAL A 213 9.62 -10.58 8.42
N ALA A 214 9.46 -11.24 7.28
CA ALA A 214 8.18 -11.37 6.58
C ALA A 214 7.96 -12.81 6.13
N LYS A 215 6.76 -13.35 6.37
CA LYS A 215 6.34 -14.68 5.89
C LYS A 215 6.23 -14.70 4.37
N SER A 216 5.57 -13.70 3.79
CA SER A 216 5.44 -13.47 2.35
C SER A 216 6.75 -13.08 1.67
N GLY A 217 7.72 -12.62 2.48
CA GLY A 217 8.93 -11.91 2.06
C GLY A 217 8.70 -10.48 1.54
N ASN A 218 7.46 -10.00 1.48
CA ASN A 218 7.10 -8.63 1.09
C ASN A 218 6.88 -7.79 2.36
N TYR A 219 7.97 -7.42 3.02
CA TYR A 219 7.95 -6.64 4.26
C TYR A 219 7.47 -5.20 3.99
N VAL A 220 6.35 -4.80 4.60
CA VAL A 220 5.83 -3.43 4.44
C VAL A 220 6.59 -2.50 5.38
N TRP A 221 7.25 -1.51 4.81
CA TRP A 221 8.09 -0.56 5.53
C TRP A 221 7.63 0.88 5.35
N ARG A 222 6.34 1.09 5.09
CA ARG A 222 5.78 2.41 4.71
C ARG A 222 6.07 3.50 5.73
N LEU A 223 6.14 3.17 7.02
CA LEU A 223 6.37 4.11 8.12
C LEU A 223 7.83 4.08 8.64
N TYR A 224 8.63 3.16 8.09
CA TYR A 224 10.02 2.95 8.49
C TYR A 224 10.80 4.22 8.26
N ASN A 225 11.48 4.67 9.28
CA ASN A 225 12.40 5.77 9.17
C ASN A 225 13.49 5.60 10.22
N VAL A 226 14.60 6.28 10.02
CA VAL A 226 15.75 6.26 10.94
C VAL A 226 16.03 7.63 11.54
N TRP A 227 15.25 8.64 11.20
CA TRP A 227 15.54 10.05 11.49
C TRP A 227 14.60 10.69 12.52
N ASP A 228 13.49 10.02 12.85
CA ASP A 228 12.73 10.33 14.06
C ASP A 228 13.58 10.09 15.33
N CYS A 229 12.93 10.20 16.48
CA CYS A 229 13.57 9.95 17.77
C CYS A 229 14.23 8.57 17.89
N SER A 230 14.05 7.64 16.94
CA SER A 230 14.69 6.32 16.82
C SER A 230 14.67 5.52 18.13
N LEU A 231 13.55 5.62 18.86
CA LEU A 231 13.29 4.92 20.12
C LEU A 231 12.13 3.96 19.94
N GLU A 232 12.30 2.75 20.46
CA GLU A 232 11.21 1.78 20.54
C GLU A 232 10.04 2.38 21.35
N ASN A 233 8.81 2.19 20.87
CA ASN A 233 7.58 2.77 21.45
C ASN A 233 7.45 4.30 21.38
N LYS A 234 8.31 5.01 20.64
CA LYS A 234 8.17 6.46 20.43
C LYS A 234 8.26 6.80 18.95
N ALA A 235 7.28 7.56 18.48
CA ALA A 235 7.24 8.02 17.11
C ALA A 235 6.57 9.39 17.06
N GLU A 236 7.27 10.31 16.42
CA GLU A 236 6.97 11.74 16.35
C GLU A 236 6.62 12.17 14.91
N ALA A 237 6.54 11.21 13.98
CA ALA A 237 6.08 11.46 12.63
C ALA A 237 4.58 11.83 12.64
N ASP A 238 4.26 12.98 12.07
CA ASP A 238 2.89 13.44 11.89
C ASP A 238 2.14 12.56 10.88
N MET A 239 0.82 12.52 11.00
CA MET A 239 -0.01 11.74 10.07
C MET A 239 -0.98 12.64 9.30
N PRO A 240 -1.02 12.57 7.96
CA PRO A 240 -1.94 13.36 7.17
C PRO A 240 -3.37 12.90 7.42
N ILE A 241 -4.28 13.86 7.61
CA ILE A 241 -5.72 13.62 7.69
C ILE A 241 -6.37 13.95 6.35
N PHE A 242 -5.97 15.04 5.70
CA PHE A 242 -6.39 15.43 4.36
C PHE A 242 -5.18 15.94 3.59
N LYS A 243 -4.97 15.42 2.38
CA LYS A 243 -3.93 15.85 1.45
C LYS A 243 -4.50 16.03 0.04
N ILE A 244 -3.85 16.86 -0.74
CA ILE A 244 -4.28 17.17 -2.11
C ILE A 244 -4.30 15.91 -2.99
N ASP A 245 -3.44 14.93 -2.72
CA ASP A 245 -3.35 13.69 -3.49
C ASP A 245 -4.69 12.94 -3.51
N GLU A 246 -5.32 12.81 -2.33
CA GLU A 246 -6.65 12.22 -2.20
C GLU A 246 -7.71 13.04 -2.95
N VAL A 247 -7.61 14.37 -2.88
CA VAL A 247 -8.56 15.28 -3.55
C VAL A 247 -8.49 15.16 -5.06
N LEU A 248 -7.28 15.02 -5.63
CA LEU A 248 -7.09 14.77 -7.07
C LEU A 248 -7.78 13.47 -7.48
N LEU A 249 -7.62 12.41 -6.69
CA LEU A 249 -8.28 11.12 -6.93
C LEU A 249 -9.80 11.19 -6.74
N ASN A 250 -10.27 11.97 -5.76
CA ASN A 250 -11.70 12.20 -5.56
C ASN A 250 -12.31 12.93 -6.76
N TYR A 251 -11.62 13.93 -7.29
CA TYR A 251 -12.02 14.64 -8.51
C TYR A 251 -12.06 13.71 -9.72
N ALA A 252 -10.98 12.95 -9.96
CA ALA A 252 -10.88 12.00 -11.07
C ALA A 252 -12.05 11.00 -11.08
N GLU A 253 -12.30 10.34 -9.94
CA GLU A 253 -13.38 9.37 -9.82
C GLU A 253 -14.76 10.03 -9.98
N ALA A 254 -15.02 11.17 -9.33
CA ALA A 254 -16.30 11.86 -9.50
C ALA A 254 -16.55 12.33 -10.94
N LYS A 255 -15.51 12.83 -11.64
CA LYS A 255 -15.62 13.19 -13.07
C LYS A 255 -15.90 11.96 -13.93
N TYR A 256 -15.30 10.80 -13.61
CA TYR A 256 -15.61 9.56 -14.32
C TYR A 256 -17.07 9.17 -14.12
N GLU A 257 -17.55 9.21 -12.88
CA GLU A 257 -18.93 8.87 -12.55
C GLU A 257 -19.93 9.83 -13.24
N LYS A 258 -19.53 11.07 -13.56
CA LYS A 258 -20.33 12.03 -14.34
C LYS A 258 -20.21 11.87 -15.86
N GLY A 259 -19.37 10.95 -16.36
CA GLY A 259 -19.09 10.79 -17.78
C GLY A 259 -18.19 11.89 -18.35
N GLU A 260 -17.43 12.58 -17.49
CA GLU A 260 -16.61 13.74 -17.82
C GLU A 260 -15.10 13.48 -17.66
N PHE A 261 -14.68 12.25 -17.36
CA PHE A 261 -13.26 11.90 -17.27
C PHE A 261 -12.67 11.63 -18.65
N ASN A 262 -11.60 12.35 -18.97
CA ASN A 262 -10.88 12.30 -20.24
C ASN A 262 -9.38 12.57 -19.98
N ASN A 263 -8.57 12.64 -21.05
CA ASN A 263 -7.13 12.91 -20.93
C ASN A 263 -6.79 14.25 -20.27
N GLU A 264 -7.63 15.29 -20.41
CA GLU A 264 -7.41 16.58 -19.74
C GLU A 264 -7.62 16.47 -18.23
N VAL A 265 -8.67 15.75 -17.80
CA VAL A 265 -8.91 15.48 -16.38
C VAL A 265 -7.81 14.57 -15.81
N ALA A 266 -7.39 13.54 -16.56
CA ALA A 266 -6.28 12.68 -16.16
C ALA A 266 -4.98 13.48 -15.99
N ASP A 267 -4.69 14.43 -16.90
CA ASP A 267 -3.50 15.28 -16.85
C ASP A 267 -3.40 16.09 -15.55
N ILE A 268 -4.50 16.72 -15.15
CA ILE A 268 -4.53 17.58 -13.95
C ILE A 268 -4.74 16.80 -12.64
N THR A 269 -4.96 15.48 -12.69
CA THR A 269 -5.18 14.62 -11.52
C THR A 269 -4.17 13.48 -11.42
N ILE A 270 -4.45 12.34 -12.07
CA ILE A 270 -3.67 11.11 -11.99
C ILE A 270 -2.26 11.32 -12.53
N ASN A 271 -2.09 12.02 -13.65
CA ASN A 271 -0.77 12.22 -14.25
C ASN A 271 0.10 13.18 -13.42
N LYS A 272 -0.50 14.11 -12.66
CA LYS A 272 0.27 14.86 -11.64
C LYS A 272 0.91 13.91 -10.62
N LEU A 273 0.15 12.95 -10.09
CA LEU A 273 0.64 11.96 -9.12
C LEU A 273 1.65 11.00 -9.76
N ARG A 274 1.40 10.53 -10.99
CA ARG A 274 2.33 9.62 -11.70
C ARG A 274 3.69 10.27 -11.95
N ARG A 275 3.71 11.50 -12.47
CA ARG A 275 4.95 12.25 -12.72
C ARG A 275 5.68 12.57 -11.41
N GLN A 276 4.96 12.93 -10.35
CA GLN A 276 5.57 13.37 -9.11
C GLN A 276 6.05 12.22 -8.22
N PHE A 277 5.23 11.19 -8.02
CA PHE A 277 5.48 10.15 -7.03
C PHE A 277 5.83 8.81 -7.65
N ALA A 278 5.08 8.38 -8.68
CA ALA A 278 5.26 7.06 -9.27
C ALA A 278 6.48 6.96 -10.20
N LYS A 279 6.86 8.07 -10.85
CA LYS A 279 7.91 8.11 -11.88
C LYS A 279 7.66 7.10 -13.02
N ILE A 280 6.40 7.01 -13.46
CA ILE A 280 5.96 6.16 -14.59
C ILE A 280 5.32 7.03 -15.68
N ALA A 281 5.08 6.43 -16.86
CA ALA A 281 4.38 7.09 -17.95
C ALA A 281 2.96 7.55 -17.57
N ASP A 282 2.55 8.64 -18.21
CA ASP A 282 1.21 9.20 -18.04
C ASP A 282 0.12 8.20 -18.44
N MET A 283 -1.01 8.27 -17.75
CA MET A 283 -2.26 7.65 -18.17
C MET A 283 -2.72 8.28 -19.49
N ASP A 284 -2.84 7.47 -20.53
CA ASP A 284 -3.61 7.77 -21.74
C ASP A 284 -4.95 7.02 -21.69
N VAL A 285 -6.03 7.76 -21.43
CA VAL A 285 -7.39 7.23 -21.33
C VAL A 285 -7.82 6.51 -22.60
N ASN A 286 -7.34 6.94 -23.78
CA ASN A 286 -7.71 6.33 -25.06
C ASN A 286 -7.05 4.96 -25.28
N ALA A 287 -5.92 4.69 -24.63
CA ALA A 287 -5.24 3.40 -24.71
C ALA A 287 -5.91 2.33 -23.84
N ILE A 288 -6.69 2.73 -22.84
CA ILE A 288 -7.29 1.83 -21.86
C ILE A 288 -8.54 1.16 -22.45
N ASN A 289 -8.42 -0.12 -22.79
CA ASN A 289 -9.49 -0.96 -23.31
C ASN A 289 -9.61 -2.26 -22.49
N ASN A 290 -10.51 -3.17 -22.90
CA ASN A 290 -10.77 -4.41 -22.17
C ASN A 290 -9.53 -5.32 -21.97
N GLY A 291 -8.55 -5.23 -22.87
CA GLY A 291 -7.29 -5.98 -22.80
C GLY A 291 -6.13 -5.22 -22.17
N PHE A 292 -6.35 -3.99 -21.66
CA PHE A 292 -5.29 -3.20 -21.02
C PHE A 292 -4.74 -3.89 -19.76
N ASP A 293 -5.63 -4.38 -18.89
CA ASP A 293 -5.31 -5.23 -17.76
C ASP A 293 -6.11 -6.54 -17.83
N PRO A 294 -5.49 -7.70 -18.12
CA PRO A 294 -6.18 -8.99 -18.09
C PRO A 294 -6.50 -9.47 -16.67
N ASN A 295 -5.88 -8.90 -15.63
CA ASN A 295 -6.04 -9.33 -14.24
C ASN A 295 -7.06 -8.48 -13.45
N ARG A 296 -7.69 -7.51 -14.10
CA ARG A 296 -8.73 -6.66 -13.50
C ARG A 296 -9.98 -7.43 -13.14
N ASP A 297 -10.85 -6.82 -12.35
CA ASP A 297 -12.24 -7.25 -12.29
C ASP A 297 -12.91 -7.04 -13.67
N PRO A 298 -13.32 -8.11 -14.38
CA PRO A 298 -13.90 -7.99 -15.72
C PRO A 298 -15.19 -7.17 -15.74
N ASP A 299 -15.92 -7.12 -14.62
CA ASP A 299 -17.18 -6.39 -14.47
C ASP A 299 -17.00 -4.88 -14.26
N VAL A 300 -15.77 -4.42 -14.00
CA VAL A 300 -15.46 -3.00 -13.83
C VAL A 300 -14.93 -2.43 -15.15
N ASN A 301 -15.47 -1.31 -15.59
CA ASN A 301 -14.99 -0.62 -16.78
C ASN A 301 -13.46 -0.41 -16.70
N PRO A 302 -12.69 -0.69 -17.78
CA PRO A 302 -11.23 -0.58 -17.77
C PRO A 302 -10.68 0.78 -17.28
N VAL A 303 -11.30 1.90 -17.65
CA VAL A 303 -10.85 3.24 -17.22
C VAL A 303 -11.12 3.43 -15.73
N LEU A 304 -12.31 3.06 -15.24
CA LEU A 304 -12.63 3.10 -13.82
C LEU A 304 -11.71 2.21 -13.00
N TRP A 305 -11.35 1.04 -13.52
CA TRP A 305 -10.41 0.12 -12.89
C TRP A 305 -9.06 0.81 -12.67
N GLU A 306 -8.52 1.50 -13.66
CA GLU A 306 -7.25 2.22 -13.53
C GLU A 306 -7.33 3.44 -12.59
N ILE A 307 -8.47 4.16 -12.55
CA ILE A 307 -8.70 5.21 -11.54
C ILE A 307 -8.68 4.62 -10.13
N ARG A 308 -9.34 3.48 -9.92
CA ARG A 308 -9.38 2.78 -8.63
C ARG A 308 -8.03 2.19 -8.24
N ARG A 309 -7.27 1.63 -9.20
CA ARG A 309 -5.88 1.19 -9.00
C ARG A 309 -5.02 2.35 -8.52
N GLU A 310 -5.04 3.47 -9.23
CA GLU A 310 -4.26 4.64 -8.87
C GLU A 310 -4.59 5.10 -7.44
N ARG A 311 -5.88 5.11 -7.08
CA ARG A 311 -6.31 5.42 -5.71
C ARG A 311 -5.78 4.44 -4.67
N MET A 312 -5.84 3.13 -4.94
CA MET A 312 -5.34 2.12 -4.02
C MET A 312 -3.82 2.21 -3.82
N VAL A 313 -3.07 2.48 -4.89
CA VAL A 313 -1.61 2.60 -4.85
C VAL A 313 -1.18 3.89 -4.14
N GLU A 314 -1.77 5.02 -4.50
CA GLU A 314 -1.42 6.34 -3.96
C GLU A 314 -1.74 6.49 -2.46
N LEU A 315 -2.79 5.81 -1.98
CA LEU A 315 -3.25 5.89 -0.59
C LEU A 315 -2.94 4.61 0.20
N MET A 316 -1.99 3.81 -0.28
CA MET A 316 -1.61 2.55 0.35
C MET A 316 -1.02 2.80 1.74
N GLY A 317 -1.60 2.14 2.75
CA GLY A 317 -1.21 2.30 4.16
C GLY A 317 -1.93 3.45 4.89
N GLU A 318 -2.80 4.21 4.23
CA GLU A 318 -3.49 5.37 4.82
C GLU A 318 -4.94 5.07 5.28
N GLY A 319 -5.35 3.79 5.25
CA GLY A 319 -6.64 3.35 5.81
C GLY A 319 -7.86 3.47 4.89
N PHE A 320 -7.68 3.74 3.58
CA PHE A 320 -8.78 3.88 2.62
C PHE A 320 -9.31 2.56 2.04
N GLY A 321 -8.42 1.60 1.78
CA GLY A 321 -8.72 0.42 0.95
C GLY A 321 -9.98 -0.35 1.36
N PHE A 322 -10.19 -0.60 2.66
CA PHE A 322 -11.38 -1.34 3.12
C PHE A 322 -12.69 -0.57 2.90
N TYR A 323 -12.67 0.76 3.07
CA TYR A 323 -13.83 1.60 2.81
C TYR A 323 -14.10 1.75 1.32
N ASP A 324 -13.04 1.86 0.51
CA ASP A 324 -13.11 1.96 -0.94
C ASP A 324 -13.76 0.72 -1.56
N VAL A 325 -13.29 -0.48 -1.23
CA VAL A 325 -13.89 -1.71 -1.77
C VAL A 325 -15.36 -1.91 -1.34
N ARG A 326 -15.74 -1.38 -0.17
CA ARG A 326 -17.14 -1.41 0.31
C ARG A 326 -18.02 -0.43 -0.45
N ARG A 327 -17.60 0.83 -0.65
CA ARG A 327 -18.39 1.81 -1.43
C ARG A 327 -18.49 1.44 -2.90
N TRP A 328 -17.45 0.82 -3.47
CA TRP A 328 -17.48 0.29 -4.83
C TRP A 328 -18.38 -0.95 -4.99
N LYS A 329 -18.85 -1.53 -3.89
CA LYS A 329 -19.53 -2.84 -3.84
C LYS A 329 -18.71 -3.94 -4.52
N LYS A 330 -17.40 -3.92 -4.27
CA LYS A 330 -16.42 -4.89 -4.80
C LYS A 330 -15.59 -5.57 -3.72
N ALA A 331 -16.00 -5.46 -2.45
CA ALA A 331 -15.32 -6.09 -1.33
C ALA A 331 -15.17 -7.61 -1.53
N GLU A 332 -16.19 -8.28 -2.08
CA GLU A 332 -16.09 -9.70 -2.42
C GLU A 332 -14.91 -10.02 -3.34
N TRP A 333 -14.74 -9.26 -4.43
CA TRP A 333 -13.68 -9.50 -5.42
C TRP A 333 -12.28 -9.35 -4.82
N PHE A 334 -12.08 -8.39 -3.92
CA PHE A 334 -10.77 -8.15 -3.29
C PHE A 334 -10.51 -9.10 -2.12
N ILE A 335 -11.49 -9.26 -1.21
CA ILE A 335 -11.31 -10.01 0.04
C ILE A 335 -11.30 -11.53 -0.20
N ASN A 336 -11.94 -12.02 -1.26
CA ASN A 336 -11.93 -13.44 -1.60
C ASN A 336 -10.66 -13.91 -2.31
N LYS A 337 -9.76 -13.02 -2.71
CA LYS A 337 -8.50 -13.43 -3.33
C LYS A 337 -7.62 -14.17 -2.33
N VAL A 338 -7.01 -15.27 -2.77
CA VAL A 338 -6.00 -15.98 -1.98
C VAL A 338 -4.80 -15.07 -1.74
N ALA A 339 -4.43 -14.91 -0.46
CA ALA A 339 -3.23 -14.20 -0.07
C ALA A 339 -2.03 -15.16 -0.09
N TYR A 340 -1.01 -14.81 -0.87
CA TYR A 340 0.22 -15.55 -1.03
C TYR A 340 1.42 -14.59 -1.12
N GLY A 341 2.60 -15.10 -0.78
CA GLY A 341 3.86 -14.35 -0.82
C GLY A 341 4.58 -14.47 -2.16
N GLN A 342 5.77 -13.89 -2.24
CA GLN A 342 6.58 -13.93 -3.45
C GLN A 342 6.99 -15.35 -3.84
N TRP A 343 7.48 -15.52 -5.07
CA TRP A 343 8.15 -16.74 -5.49
C TRP A 343 9.47 -16.91 -4.72
N ALA A 344 9.72 -18.09 -4.17
CA ALA A 344 10.97 -18.40 -3.48
C ALA A 344 11.35 -19.88 -3.63
N THR A 345 12.61 -20.20 -3.35
CA THR A 345 13.12 -21.58 -3.27
C THR A 345 13.12 -22.08 -1.83
N LYS A 346 13.18 -23.40 -1.64
CA LYS A 346 13.37 -24.04 -0.33
C LYS A 346 14.67 -23.64 0.36
N GLU A 347 15.71 -23.34 -0.41
CA GLU A 347 16.97 -22.82 0.12
C GLU A 347 16.75 -21.44 0.80
N GLN A 348 15.93 -20.59 0.18
CA GLN A 348 15.62 -19.26 0.72
C GLN A 348 14.70 -19.33 1.93
N ILE A 349 13.61 -20.10 1.88
CA ILE A 349 12.60 -20.12 2.96
C ILE A 349 12.80 -21.23 3.99
N GLY A 350 13.80 -22.09 3.81
CA GLY A 350 14.07 -23.25 4.66
C GLY A 350 13.08 -24.41 4.45
N GLU A 351 13.44 -25.58 4.99
CA GLU A 351 12.66 -26.81 4.86
C GLU A 351 11.24 -26.70 5.46
N GLY A 352 11.08 -25.87 6.50
CA GLY A 352 9.79 -25.59 7.14
C GLY A 352 8.87 -24.62 6.39
N GLY A 353 9.36 -23.94 5.35
CA GLY A 353 8.54 -23.08 4.51
C GLY A 353 7.56 -23.86 3.63
N THR A 354 6.39 -23.31 3.32
CA THR A 354 5.34 -23.99 2.53
C THR A 354 4.96 -23.15 1.32
N PHE A 355 4.61 -23.79 0.21
CA PHE A 355 4.13 -23.14 -1.01
C PHE A 355 2.60 -23.25 -1.17
N ILE A 356 1.99 -22.28 -1.85
CA ILE A 356 0.58 -22.31 -2.22
C ILE A 356 0.41 -23.04 -3.56
N ASN A 357 -0.63 -23.85 -3.69
CA ASN A 357 -1.15 -24.25 -5.00
C ASN A 357 -2.25 -23.25 -5.39
N LEU A 358 -1.98 -22.44 -6.42
CA LEU A 358 -2.90 -21.39 -6.87
C LEU A 358 -4.15 -21.93 -7.58
N GLU A 359 -4.13 -23.17 -8.08
CA GLU A 359 -5.30 -23.81 -8.70
C GLU A 359 -6.30 -24.26 -7.62
N THR A 360 -5.80 -24.83 -6.53
CA THR A 360 -6.66 -25.31 -5.43
C THR A 360 -6.96 -24.21 -4.41
N GLY A 361 -6.10 -23.19 -4.33
CA GLY A 361 -6.16 -22.16 -3.30
C GLY A 361 -5.71 -22.65 -1.92
N LEU A 362 -5.02 -23.79 -1.83
CA LEU A 362 -4.60 -24.41 -0.56
C LEU A 362 -3.09 -24.61 -0.53
N ALA A 363 -2.53 -24.79 0.67
CA ALA A 363 -1.14 -25.20 0.82
C ALA A 363 -0.85 -26.47 0.00
N THR A 364 0.30 -26.49 -0.68
CA THR A 364 0.73 -27.67 -1.45
C THR A 364 0.88 -28.89 -0.53
N THR A 365 0.50 -30.06 -1.04
CA THR A 365 0.77 -31.36 -0.39
C THR A 365 2.02 -32.03 -0.95
N ASP A 366 2.60 -31.46 -2.00
CA ASP A 366 3.84 -31.94 -2.61
C ASP A 366 5.04 -31.59 -1.72
N LYS A 367 5.60 -32.62 -1.08
CA LYS A 367 6.77 -32.48 -0.21
C LYS A 367 8.09 -32.38 -0.99
N GLU A 368 8.09 -32.72 -2.26
CA GLU A 368 9.26 -32.69 -3.13
C GLU A 368 9.43 -31.32 -3.80
N GLN A 369 8.39 -30.49 -3.83
CA GLN A 369 8.41 -29.14 -4.39
C GLN A 369 9.56 -28.29 -3.80
N LYS A 370 10.45 -27.81 -4.68
CA LYS A 370 11.64 -27.03 -4.31
C LYS A 370 11.51 -25.52 -4.50
N GLU A 371 10.53 -25.07 -5.26
CA GLU A 371 10.25 -23.65 -5.47
C GLU A 371 8.77 -23.41 -5.74
N GLY A 372 8.31 -22.18 -5.46
CA GLY A 372 6.92 -21.79 -5.66
C GLY A 372 6.58 -20.46 -5.00
N TYR A 373 5.35 -20.00 -5.20
CA TYR A 373 4.80 -18.90 -4.42
C TYR A 373 4.57 -19.31 -2.96
N ILE A 374 4.97 -18.46 -2.02
CA ILE A 374 4.90 -18.79 -0.59
C ILE A 374 3.45 -18.83 -0.11
N TYR A 375 3.10 -19.89 0.62
CA TYR A 375 1.82 -20.02 1.29
C TYR A 375 1.71 -19.05 2.47
N MET A 376 0.70 -18.17 2.44
CA MET A 376 0.34 -17.36 3.61
C MET A 376 -0.91 -17.91 4.28
N TYR A 377 -2.01 -18.03 3.53
CA TYR A 377 -3.32 -18.45 4.00
C TYR A 377 -4.03 -19.28 2.93
N ASN A 378 -4.96 -20.13 3.35
CA ASN A 378 -5.88 -20.79 2.44
C ASN A 378 -6.82 -19.75 1.80
N ASP A 379 -7.25 -20.04 0.58
CA ASP A 379 -8.31 -19.32 -0.11
C ASP A 379 -9.55 -19.24 0.82
N PRO A 380 -10.01 -18.03 1.15
CA PRO A 380 -11.08 -17.83 2.10
C PRO A 380 -12.40 -18.49 1.65
N THR A 381 -12.67 -18.54 0.35
CA THR A 381 -13.89 -19.17 -0.20
C THR A 381 -13.86 -20.69 -0.01
N LYS A 382 -12.70 -21.32 -0.21
CA LYS A 382 -12.53 -22.78 -0.07
C LYS A 382 -12.66 -23.25 1.37
N VAL A 383 -12.39 -22.39 2.34
CA VAL A 383 -12.51 -22.71 3.78
C VAL A 383 -13.75 -22.13 4.44
N GLY A 384 -14.73 -21.65 3.66
CA GLY A 384 -16.01 -21.12 4.19
C GLY A 384 -15.86 -19.80 4.96
N LYS A 385 -14.78 -19.04 4.70
CA LYS A 385 -14.49 -17.72 5.28
C LYS A 385 -14.53 -16.59 4.25
N GLY A 386 -15.18 -16.83 3.11
CA GLY A 386 -15.40 -15.82 2.08
C GLY A 386 -16.23 -14.65 2.58
N TRP A 387 -16.19 -13.56 1.82
CA TRP A 387 -17.00 -12.37 2.02
C TRP A 387 -18.49 -12.72 2.04
N LEU A 388 -19.24 -12.07 2.93
CA LEU A 388 -20.70 -12.15 3.02
C LEU A 388 -21.27 -10.75 2.83
N ASP A 389 -22.40 -10.64 2.14
CA ASP A 389 -23.05 -9.34 1.86
C ASP A 389 -23.32 -8.51 3.11
N LYS A 390 -23.63 -9.15 4.24
CA LYS A 390 -23.82 -8.45 5.52
C LYS A 390 -22.60 -7.62 5.97
N TYR A 391 -21.39 -7.97 5.53
CA TYR A 391 -20.15 -7.26 5.88
C TYR A 391 -20.00 -5.90 5.18
N TYR A 392 -20.88 -5.57 4.23
CA TYR A 392 -20.97 -4.21 3.72
C TYR A 392 -21.41 -3.21 4.80
N LEU A 393 -22.09 -3.62 5.87
CA LEU A 393 -22.44 -2.79 7.01
C LEU A 393 -21.95 -3.43 8.32
N TYR A 394 -21.58 -2.63 9.30
CA TYR A 394 -21.27 -3.16 10.63
C TYR A 394 -22.57 -3.48 11.38
N GLN A 395 -22.57 -4.52 12.21
CA GLN A 395 -23.67 -4.75 13.14
C GLN A 395 -23.82 -3.59 14.12
N ILE A 396 -25.05 -3.26 14.48
CA ILE A 396 -25.33 -2.45 15.67
C ILE A 396 -24.96 -3.32 16.90
N PRO A 397 -24.15 -2.82 17.85
CA PRO A 397 -23.77 -3.62 19.01
C PRO A 397 -24.98 -4.05 19.84
N THR A 398 -25.02 -5.32 20.25
CA THR A 398 -26.16 -5.90 21.00
C THR A 398 -26.48 -5.13 22.28
N ASN A 399 -25.46 -4.61 22.97
CA ASN A 399 -25.65 -3.81 24.18
C ASN A 399 -26.37 -2.49 23.89
N GLU A 400 -26.11 -1.86 22.74
CA GLU A 400 -26.81 -0.63 22.33
C GLU A 400 -28.29 -0.91 22.00
N ILE A 401 -28.58 -2.04 21.35
CA ILE A 401 -29.96 -2.48 21.10
C ILE A 401 -30.70 -2.77 22.42
N ALA A 402 -30.02 -3.38 23.40
CA ALA A 402 -30.60 -3.67 24.71
C ALA A 402 -30.93 -2.37 25.48
N LEU A 403 -30.10 -1.33 25.35
CA LEU A 403 -30.34 -0.01 25.94
C LEU A 403 -31.44 0.76 25.21
N ASN A 404 -31.52 0.65 23.89
CA ASN A 404 -32.53 1.30 23.07
C ASN A 404 -33.12 0.34 22.02
N PRO A 405 -34.23 -0.35 22.34
CA PRO A 405 -34.90 -1.27 21.42
C PRO A 405 -35.37 -0.64 20.10
N ASN A 406 -35.46 0.69 20.01
CA ASN A 406 -35.81 1.40 18.77
C ASN A 406 -34.70 1.36 17.70
N LEU A 407 -33.51 0.84 18.03
CA LEU A 407 -32.45 0.57 17.07
C LEU A 407 -32.71 -0.69 16.22
N LEU A 408 -33.77 -1.44 16.50
CA LEU A 408 -34.19 -2.57 15.68
C LEU A 408 -34.93 -2.11 14.41
N PRO A 409 -34.84 -2.86 13.31
CA PRO A 409 -34.01 -4.06 13.12
C PRO A 409 -32.51 -3.73 12.99
N ASN A 410 -31.64 -4.71 13.24
CA ASN A 410 -30.22 -4.56 12.95
C ASN A 410 -29.97 -4.37 11.43
N ASN A 411 -28.74 -3.99 11.07
CA ASN A 411 -28.33 -3.94 9.67
C ASN A 411 -28.54 -5.31 8.99
N PRO A 412 -28.89 -5.34 7.68
CA PRO A 412 -29.25 -6.57 6.98
C PRO A 412 -28.23 -7.72 7.17
N GLY A 413 -28.73 -8.87 7.62
CA GLY A 413 -27.96 -10.11 7.78
C GLY A 413 -27.23 -10.28 9.12
N TRP A 414 -27.33 -9.32 10.05
CA TRP A 414 -26.74 -9.38 11.39
C TRP A 414 -27.70 -9.84 12.48
#